data_AF-A0A966R3V0-F1
#
_entry.id   AF-A0A966R3V0-F1
#
_cell.length_a   1.000
_cell.length_b   1.000
_cell.length_c   1.000
_cell.angle_alpha   90.00
_cell.angle_beta   90.00
_cell.angle_gamma   90.00
#
_symmetry.space_group_name_H-M   'P 1'
#
loop_
_entity.id
_entity.type
_entity.pdbx_description
1 polymer ?
#
loop_
_entity_poly.entity_id
_entity_poly.type
_entity_poly.pdbx_seq_one_letter_code
_entity_poly.pdbx_strand_id
1 'polypeptide(L)'
;MKNNSLVLVVAGLLIVFGLSSFDLSQVLPNISKPVNNHMKMSAPKDPEILKEAQDVAAIAKTMTEAEAGTLRDLYLDIRELIRLDGENEVIKNTEAIREANSIAGHMLNINIKGKYPNLPKECKEVIVAAIGDDVLVLSPELRTKAMDGFYALAWALNERLN
;
A
#
# COMPACT_ATOMS: atom_id res chain seq x y z
N MET A 1 22.73 -51.44 23.46
CA MET A 1 21.73 -51.15 24.50
C MET A 1 21.35 -49.68 24.36
N LYS A 2 20.10 -49.39 23.98
CA LYS A 2 19.64 -48.03 23.65
C LYS A 2 19.62 -47.16 24.92
N ASN A 3 20.13 -45.93 24.80
CA ASN A 3 20.24 -44.93 25.87
C ASN A 3 18.84 -44.42 26.30
N ASN A 4 18.06 -45.27 26.94
CA ASN A 4 16.73 -44.92 27.45
C ASN A 4 16.80 -43.80 28.50
N SER A 5 17.94 -43.66 29.21
CA SER A 5 18.19 -42.53 30.12
C SER A 5 18.29 -41.20 29.37
N LEU A 6 18.91 -41.19 28.19
CA LEU A 6 19.09 -39.97 27.40
C LEU A 6 17.76 -39.51 26.78
N VAL A 7 16.91 -40.44 26.36
CA VAL A 7 15.55 -40.14 25.90
C VAL A 7 14.70 -39.55 27.02
N LEU A 8 14.81 -40.09 28.25
CA LEU A 8 14.09 -39.58 29.42
C LEU A 8 14.55 -38.18 29.84
N VAL A 9 15.86 -37.90 29.76
CA VAL A 9 16.40 -36.57 30.06
C VAL A 9 15.96 -35.54 29.01
N VAL A 10 15.97 -35.91 27.73
CA VAL A 10 15.50 -35.03 26.65
C VAL A 10 13.98 -34.79 26.76
N ALA A 11 13.20 -35.82 27.07
CA ALA A 11 11.76 -35.68 27.29
C ALA A 11 11.44 -34.80 28.50
N GLY A 12 12.18 -34.95 29.60
CA GLY A 12 12.05 -34.08 30.78
C GLY A 12 12.36 -32.62 30.47
N LEU A 13 13.44 -32.36 29.72
CA LEU A 13 13.79 -31.01 29.27
C LEU A 13 12.70 -30.41 28.38
N LEU A 14 12.14 -31.16 27.43
CA LEU A 14 11.07 -30.67 26.55
C LEU A 14 9.78 -30.32 27.31
N ILE A 15 9.45 -31.08 28.35
CA ILE A 15 8.28 -30.79 29.19
C ILE A 15 8.53 -29.52 30.02
N VAL A 16 9.73 -29.36 30.58
CA VAL A 16 10.10 -28.14 31.31
C VAL A 16 10.08 -26.93 30.36
N PHE A 17 10.67 -27.04 29.18
CA PHE A 17 10.64 -26.00 28.14
C PHE A 17 9.23 -25.68 27.65
N GLY A 18 8.33 -26.66 27.58
CA GLY A 18 6.93 -26.46 27.15
C GLY A 18 6.03 -25.85 28.22
N LEU A 19 6.35 -26.03 29.51
CA LEU A 19 5.59 -25.46 30.64
C LEU A 19 6.11 -24.09 31.06
N SER A 20 7.39 -23.80 30.85
CA SER A 20 7.92 -22.45 30.95
C SER A 20 7.56 -21.68 29.68
N SER A 21 6.73 -20.65 29.81
CA SER A 21 6.52 -19.64 28.76
C SER A 21 7.82 -18.86 28.52
N PHE A 22 8.80 -19.50 27.88
CA PHE A 22 10.03 -18.85 27.46
C PHE A 22 9.66 -17.81 26.42
N ASP A 23 9.73 -16.54 26.82
CA ASP A 23 9.54 -15.42 25.93
C ASP A 23 10.76 -15.31 25.02
N LEU A 24 10.68 -15.98 23.87
CA LEU A 24 11.70 -16.00 22.82
C LEU A 24 11.93 -14.61 22.18
N SER A 25 11.14 -13.60 22.55
CA SER A 25 11.30 -12.22 22.09
C SER A 25 12.63 -11.58 22.49
N GLN A 26 13.31 -12.08 23.54
CA GLN A 26 14.62 -11.57 23.96
C GLN A 26 15.80 -12.20 23.21
N VAL A 27 15.60 -13.37 22.60
CA VAL A 27 16.68 -14.13 21.93
C VAL A 27 16.60 -13.98 20.41
N LEU A 28 15.42 -13.66 19.88
CA LEU A 28 15.26 -13.32 18.48
C LEU A 28 15.60 -11.84 18.29
N PRO A 29 16.57 -11.50 17.42
CA PRO A 29 16.80 -10.10 17.07
C PRO A 29 15.49 -9.55 16.52
N ASN A 30 15.04 -8.41 17.03
CA ASN A 30 13.87 -7.72 16.55
C ASN A 30 14.11 -7.34 15.08
N ILE A 31 13.67 -8.18 14.13
CA ILE A 31 13.80 -7.93 12.68
C ILE A 31 12.70 -6.96 12.24
N SER A 32 12.52 -5.89 12.98
CA SER A 32 11.80 -4.70 12.51
C SER A 32 12.85 -3.63 12.29
N LYS A 33 13.78 -3.89 11.37
CA LYS A 33 14.46 -2.77 10.73
C LYS A 33 13.35 -2.04 9.97
N PRO A 34 13.10 -0.74 10.20
CA PRO A 34 12.29 0.01 9.26
C PRO A 34 12.97 -0.16 7.91
N VAL A 35 12.28 -0.79 6.95
CA VAL A 35 12.74 -0.79 5.58
C VAL A 35 12.80 0.68 5.22
N ASN A 36 14.00 1.18 4.97
CA ASN A 36 14.21 2.57 4.59
C ASN A 36 13.59 2.71 3.20
N ASN A 37 12.30 3.04 3.16
CA ASN A 37 11.43 2.82 2.02
C ASN A 37 11.54 3.99 1.03
N HIS A 38 12.77 4.50 0.83
CA HIS A 38 13.05 5.58 -0.10
C HIS A 38 13.02 5.02 -1.52
N MET A 39 11.82 4.87 -2.06
CA MET A 39 11.64 4.58 -3.48
C MET A 39 11.86 5.89 -4.25
N LYS A 40 12.81 5.89 -5.20
CA LYS A 40 12.97 7.02 -6.10
C LYS A 40 11.87 6.99 -7.14
N MET A 41 10.86 7.85 -6.95
CA MET A 41 9.78 8.04 -7.91
C MET A 41 10.02 9.31 -8.71
N SER A 42 9.88 9.25 -10.04
CA SER A 42 9.85 10.45 -10.88
C SER A 42 8.48 11.11 -10.81
N ALA A 43 8.43 12.44 -10.85
CA ALA A 43 7.17 13.18 -10.92
C ALA A 43 6.32 12.76 -12.14
N PRO A 44 4.97 12.88 -12.04
CA PRO A 44 4.07 12.71 -13.18
C PRO A 44 4.45 13.61 -14.36
N LYS A 45 4.34 13.07 -15.58
CA LYS A 45 4.65 13.81 -16.80
C LYS A 45 3.52 14.70 -17.28
N ASP A 46 2.28 14.30 -17.00
CA ASP A 46 1.09 15.05 -17.37
C ASP A 46 0.94 16.27 -16.43
N PRO A 47 0.92 17.51 -16.96
CA PRO A 47 0.79 18.72 -16.15
C PRO A 47 -0.50 18.81 -15.35
N GLU A 48 -1.62 18.30 -15.87
CA GLU A 48 -2.92 18.35 -15.18
C GLU A 48 -2.91 17.41 -13.97
N ILE A 49 -2.46 16.18 -14.18
CA ILE A 49 -2.31 15.19 -13.10
C ILE A 49 -1.29 15.68 -12.07
N LEU A 50 -0.18 16.28 -12.51
CA LEU A 50 0.86 16.80 -11.63
C LEU A 50 0.32 17.90 -10.71
N LYS A 51 -0.49 18.83 -11.25
CA LYS A 51 -1.09 19.92 -10.48
C LYS A 51 -1.94 19.37 -9.34
N GLU A 52 -2.86 18.46 -9.63
CA GLU A 52 -3.73 17.88 -8.61
C GLU A 52 -2.93 16.99 -7.62
N ALA A 53 -1.88 16.31 -8.08
CA ALA A 53 -1.02 15.49 -7.23
C ALA A 53 -0.19 16.35 -6.24
N GLN A 54 0.10 17.61 -6.56
CA GLN A 54 0.79 18.52 -5.62
C GLN A 54 -0.05 18.84 -4.38
N ASP A 55 -1.38 18.94 -4.53
CA ASP A 55 -2.29 19.16 -3.40
C ASP A 55 -2.31 17.95 -2.46
N VAL A 56 -2.28 16.73 -3.02
CA VAL A 56 -2.10 15.50 -2.25
C VAL A 56 -0.73 15.48 -1.57
N ALA A 57 0.34 15.89 -2.24
CA ALA A 57 1.68 15.95 -1.66
C ALA A 57 1.77 16.95 -0.49
N ALA A 58 1.06 18.07 -0.58
CA ALA A 58 0.95 19.04 0.50
C ALA A 58 0.27 18.44 1.74
N ILE A 59 -0.79 17.64 1.55
CA ILE A 59 -1.44 16.91 2.64
C ILE A 59 -0.51 15.82 3.18
N ALA A 60 0.17 15.08 2.32
CA ALA A 60 1.09 14.00 2.68
C ALA A 60 2.19 14.48 3.63
N LYS A 61 2.66 15.72 3.48
CA LYS A 61 3.64 16.35 4.40
C LYS A 61 3.17 16.42 5.86
N THR A 62 1.85 16.41 6.08
CA THR A 62 1.25 16.40 7.43
C THR A 62 1.01 14.99 7.98
N MET A 63 1.25 13.96 7.17
CA MET A 63 1.07 12.56 7.54
C MET A 63 2.29 12.01 8.29
N THR A 64 2.06 10.95 9.07
CA THR A 64 3.19 10.12 9.53
C THR A 64 3.79 9.36 8.34
N GLU A 65 5.09 9.06 8.40
CA GLU A 65 5.77 8.31 7.33
C GLU A 65 5.17 6.92 7.13
N ALA A 66 4.70 6.28 8.20
CA ALA A 66 4.02 5.00 8.13
C ALA A 66 2.69 5.09 7.37
N GLU A 67 1.86 6.10 7.65
CA GLU A 67 0.58 6.30 6.96
C GLU A 67 0.79 6.65 5.48
N ALA A 68 1.72 7.57 5.18
CA ALA A 68 2.06 7.94 3.80
C ALA A 68 2.64 6.76 3.02
N GLY A 69 3.55 5.98 3.62
CA GLY A 69 4.13 4.79 3.02
C GLY A 69 3.09 3.72 2.72
N THR A 70 2.18 3.46 3.66
CA THR A 70 1.13 2.44 3.47
C THR A 70 0.16 2.85 2.35
N LEU A 71 -0.24 4.13 2.29
CA LEU A 71 -1.07 4.62 1.19
C LEU A 71 -0.34 4.63 -0.15
N ARG A 72 0.95 4.96 -0.17
CA ARG A 72 1.75 4.92 -1.39
C ARG A 72 1.75 3.51 -1.97
N ASP A 73 2.02 2.52 -1.13
CA ASP A 73 2.12 1.13 -1.52
C ASP A 73 0.76 0.63 -2.05
N LEU A 74 -0.35 1.04 -1.43
CA LEU A 74 -1.70 0.79 -1.96
C LEU A 74 -1.89 1.25 -3.40
N TYR A 75 -1.53 2.50 -3.68
CA TYR A 75 -1.75 3.07 -5.01
C TYR A 75 -0.83 2.42 -6.06
N LEU A 76 0.37 1.99 -5.66
CA LEU A 76 1.23 1.16 -6.51
C LEU A 76 0.60 -0.20 -6.79
N ASP A 77 -0.01 -0.84 -5.78
CA ASP A 77 -0.69 -2.12 -5.94
C ASP A 77 -1.93 -2.01 -6.86
N ILE A 78 -2.73 -0.94 -6.72
CA ILE A 78 -3.88 -0.69 -7.61
C ILE A 78 -3.41 -0.45 -9.04
N ARG A 79 -2.35 0.34 -9.22
CA ARG A 79 -1.74 0.55 -10.54
C ARG A 79 -1.31 -0.79 -11.17
N GLU A 80 -0.67 -1.64 -10.38
CA GLU A 80 -0.21 -2.95 -10.84
C GLU A 80 -1.39 -3.89 -11.15
N LEU A 81 -2.46 -3.85 -10.37
CA LEU A 81 -3.69 -4.57 -10.64
C LEU A 81 -4.27 -4.17 -12.01
N ILE A 82 -4.36 -2.86 -12.31
CA ILE A 82 -4.86 -2.38 -13.61
C ILE A 82 -3.95 -2.82 -14.76
N ARG A 83 -2.63 -2.81 -14.54
CA ARG A 83 -1.64 -3.27 -15.51
C ARG A 83 -1.81 -4.75 -15.84
N LEU A 84 -1.97 -5.59 -14.81
CA LEU A 84 -2.18 -7.04 -14.95
C LEU A 84 -3.56 -7.37 -15.53
N ASP A 85 -4.58 -6.60 -15.16
CA ASP A 85 -5.94 -6.78 -15.68
C ASP A 85 -6.05 -6.48 -17.17
N GLY A 86 -5.15 -5.68 -17.75
CA GLY A 86 -5.13 -5.42 -19.20
C GLY A 86 -5.11 -6.68 -20.08
N GLU A 87 -4.77 -7.85 -19.53
CA GLU A 87 -4.79 -9.14 -20.22
C GLU A 87 -6.12 -9.93 -20.03
N ASN A 88 -6.82 -9.74 -18.91
CA ASN A 88 -8.03 -10.50 -18.54
C ASN A 88 -9.33 -9.68 -18.57
N GLU A 89 -9.23 -8.35 -18.62
CA GLU A 89 -10.31 -7.35 -18.72
C GLU A 89 -11.47 -7.52 -17.72
N VAL A 90 -11.16 -7.84 -16.46
CA VAL A 90 -12.15 -7.86 -15.37
C VAL A 90 -12.58 -6.44 -15.00
N ILE A 91 -11.65 -5.47 -15.03
CA ILE A 91 -11.93 -4.05 -14.81
C ILE A 91 -12.33 -3.41 -16.14
N LYS A 92 -13.64 -3.23 -16.36
CA LYS A 92 -14.18 -2.88 -17.68
C LYS A 92 -14.42 -1.39 -17.92
N ASN A 93 -14.53 -0.60 -16.86
CA ASN A 93 -14.89 0.81 -16.97
C ASN A 93 -14.28 1.65 -15.84
N THR A 94 -14.32 2.98 -16.01
CA THR A 94 -13.75 3.96 -15.06
C THR A 94 -14.46 3.95 -13.69
N GLU A 95 -15.70 3.47 -13.63
CA GLU A 95 -16.44 3.28 -12.38
C GLU A 95 -15.85 2.14 -11.55
N ALA A 96 -15.57 0.98 -12.17
CA ALA A 96 -14.95 -0.16 -11.50
C ALA A 96 -13.57 0.20 -10.91
N ILE A 97 -12.82 1.09 -11.55
CA ILE A 97 -11.57 1.63 -11.00
C ILE A 97 -11.82 2.43 -9.71
N ARG A 98 -12.82 3.32 -9.74
CA ARG A 98 -13.18 4.16 -8.58
C ARG A 98 -13.69 3.31 -7.42
N GLU A 99 -14.48 2.29 -7.71
CA GLU A 99 -14.94 1.31 -6.73
C GLU A 99 -13.77 0.51 -6.13
N ALA A 100 -12.87 -0.01 -6.97
CA ALA A 100 -11.68 -0.73 -6.51
C ALA A 100 -10.83 0.14 -5.57
N ASN A 101 -10.61 1.40 -5.92
CA ASN A 101 -9.93 2.36 -5.06
C ASN A 101 -10.65 2.56 -3.71
N SER A 102 -11.98 2.72 -3.73
CA SER A 102 -12.77 2.87 -2.50
C SER A 102 -12.68 1.63 -1.60
N ILE A 103 -12.74 0.43 -2.18
CA ILE A 103 -12.66 -0.84 -1.43
C ILE A 103 -11.25 -1.06 -0.88
N ALA A 104 -10.22 -0.75 -1.67
CA ALA A 104 -8.82 -0.90 -1.28
C ALA A 104 -8.48 -0.07 -0.03
N GLY A 105 -9.06 1.13 0.12
CA GLY A 105 -8.95 1.91 1.34
C GLY A 105 -9.50 1.23 2.59
N HIS A 106 -10.56 0.42 2.47
CA HIS A 106 -11.08 -0.39 3.56
C HIS A 106 -10.19 -1.60 3.90
N MET A 107 -9.47 -2.14 2.91
CA MET A 107 -8.63 -3.33 3.09
C MET A 107 -7.41 -3.07 3.98
N LEU A 108 -6.81 -1.88 3.92
CA LEU A 108 -5.58 -1.60 4.67
C LEU A 108 -5.80 -1.40 6.17
N ASN A 109 -7.05 -1.37 6.64
CA ASN A 109 -7.41 -1.12 8.04
C ASN A 109 -6.64 0.08 8.66
N ILE A 110 -6.30 1.08 7.84
CA ILE A 110 -5.58 2.27 8.28
C ILE A 110 -6.57 3.18 8.99
N ASN A 111 -6.29 3.51 10.24
CA ASN A 111 -7.07 4.49 11.00
C ASN A 111 -6.70 5.93 10.61
N ILE A 112 -6.98 6.34 9.36
CA ILE A 112 -6.79 7.72 8.86
C ILE A 112 -8.11 8.44 8.59
N LYS A 113 -9.24 7.76 8.77
CA LYS A 113 -10.57 8.34 8.56
C LYS A 113 -10.74 9.57 9.46
N GLY A 114 -11.04 10.71 8.85
CA GLY A 114 -11.23 11.98 9.55
C GLY A 114 -9.95 12.70 10.00
N LYS A 115 -8.77 12.07 9.93
CA LYS A 115 -7.49 12.74 10.25
C LYS A 115 -7.09 13.77 9.20
N TYR A 116 -7.38 13.48 7.93
CA TYR A 116 -7.06 14.33 6.79
C TYR A 116 -8.34 14.63 5.97
N PRO A 117 -9.16 15.61 6.39
CA PRO A 117 -10.50 15.83 5.82
C PRO A 117 -10.52 16.05 4.31
N ASN A 118 -9.50 16.72 3.77
CA ASN A 118 -9.41 17.02 2.34
C ASN A 118 -8.79 15.89 1.51
N LEU A 119 -8.12 14.92 2.14
CA LEU A 119 -7.41 13.85 1.43
C LEU A 119 -8.30 13.08 0.44
N PRO A 120 -9.53 12.64 0.80
CA PRO A 120 -10.38 11.93 -0.14
C PRO A 120 -10.77 12.77 -1.36
N LYS A 121 -10.98 14.08 -1.16
CA LYS A 121 -11.30 15.02 -2.23
C LYS A 121 -10.10 15.16 -3.16
N GLU A 122 -8.93 15.52 -2.65
CA GLU A 122 -7.75 15.75 -3.51
C GLU A 122 -7.30 14.47 -4.21
N CYS A 123 -7.38 13.29 -3.56
CA CYS A 123 -7.10 12.02 -4.23
C CYS A 123 -8.10 11.73 -5.36
N LYS A 124 -9.37 12.11 -5.20
CA LYS A 124 -10.38 11.97 -6.27
C LYS A 124 -10.04 12.87 -7.45
N GLU A 125 -9.67 14.13 -7.22
CA GLU A 125 -9.34 15.08 -8.29
C GLU A 125 -8.17 14.57 -9.15
N VAL A 126 -7.16 13.93 -8.55
CA VAL A 126 -6.06 13.30 -9.33
C VAL A 126 -6.57 12.21 -10.27
N ILE A 127 -7.49 11.35 -9.80
CA ILE A 127 -8.06 10.29 -10.64
C ILE A 127 -8.99 10.89 -11.71
N VAL A 128 -9.77 11.91 -11.38
CA VAL A 128 -10.62 12.61 -12.35
C VAL A 128 -9.78 13.31 -13.42
N ALA A 129 -8.67 13.95 -13.05
CA ALA A 129 -7.72 14.54 -14.01
C ALA A 129 -7.13 13.46 -14.94
N ALA A 130 -6.91 12.25 -14.43
CA ALA A 130 -6.36 11.15 -15.22
C ALA A 130 -7.38 10.54 -16.20
N ILE A 131 -8.59 10.20 -15.74
CA ILE A 131 -9.55 9.38 -16.52
C ILE A 131 -10.94 10.00 -16.71
N GLY A 132 -11.16 11.21 -16.22
CA GLY A 132 -12.46 11.90 -16.24
C GLY A 132 -13.43 11.38 -15.16
N ASP A 133 -14.57 12.07 -15.02
CA ASP A 133 -15.65 11.65 -14.10
C ASP A 133 -16.72 10.79 -14.80
N ASP A 134 -16.73 10.81 -16.13
CA ASP A 134 -17.65 10.03 -16.96
C ASP A 134 -17.40 8.52 -16.84
N VAL A 135 -18.49 7.74 -16.94
CA VAL A 135 -18.40 6.28 -16.99
C VAL A 135 -18.06 5.86 -18.42
N LEU A 136 -16.80 5.54 -18.64
CA LEU A 136 -16.27 5.15 -19.95
C LEU A 136 -15.73 3.72 -19.90
N VAL A 137 -15.85 3.01 -21.02
CA VAL A 137 -15.19 1.70 -21.19
C VAL A 137 -13.68 1.90 -21.17
N LEU A 138 -12.97 0.99 -20.50
CA LEU A 138 -11.53 1.04 -20.34
C LEU A 138 -10.81 0.68 -21.64
N SER A 139 -10.53 1.67 -22.48
CA SER A 139 -9.61 1.49 -23.62
C SER A 139 -8.16 1.30 -23.12
N PRO A 140 -7.25 0.74 -23.95
CA PRO A 140 -5.83 0.62 -23.59
C PRO A 140 -5.18 1.96 -23.21
N GLU A 141 -5.60 3.05 -23.87
CA GLU A 141 -5.15 4.41 -23.59
C GLU A 141 -5.68 4.88 -22.23
N LEU A 142 -6.96 4.65 -21.94
CA LEU A 142 -7.57 5.05 -20.67
C LEU A 142 -7.02 4.23 -19.48
N ARG A 143 -6.66 2.96 -19.72
CA ARG A 143 -5.90 2.12 -18.76
C ARG A 143 -4.55 2.74 -18.43
N THR A 144 -3.81 3.16 -19.45
CA THR A 144 -2.51 3.82 -19.27
C THR A 144 -2.66 5.10 -18.44
N LYS A 145 -3.66 5.93 -18.76
CA LYS A 145 -3.96 7.13 -17.98
C LYS A 145 -4.36 6.82 -16.53
N ALA A 146 -5.18 5.79 -16.31
CA ALA A 146 -5.52 5.35 -14.95
C ALA A 146 -4.27 4.96 -14.16
N MET A 147 -3.37 4.18 -14.78
CA MET A 147 -2.10 3.80 -14.19
C MET A 147 -1.23 5.02 -13.85
N ASP A 148 -1.22 6.05 -14.70
CA ASP A 148 -0.50 7.29 -14.45
C ASP A 148 -1.12 8.09 -13.29
N GLY A 149 -2.45 8.12 -13.17
CA GLY A 149 -3.15 8.74 -12.03
C GLY A 149 -2.81 8.08 -10.69
N PHE A 150 -2.85 6.74 -10.63
CA PHE A 150 -2.45 6.02 -9.42
C PHE A 150 -0.95 6.13 -9.13
N TYR A 151 -0.12 6.13 -10.16
CA TYR A 151 1.30 6.43 -10.00
C TYR A 151 1.53 7.83 -9.44
N ALA A 152 0.75 8.83 -9.86
CA ALA A 152 0.84 10.19 -9.37
C ALA A 152 0.45 10.31 -7.89
N LEU A 153 -0.60 9.61 -7.45
CA LEU A 153 -0.96 9.50 -6.05
C LEU A 153 0.16 8.88 -5.21
N ALA A 154 0.75 7.78 -5.69
CA ALA A 154 1.88 7.16 -5.04
C ALA A 154 3.10 8.11 -4.97
N TRP A 155 3.42 8.81 -6.06
CA TRP A 155 4.48 9.81 -6.07
C TRP A 155 4.22 10.92 -5.03
N ALA A 156 3.01 11.47 -4.99
CA ALA A 156 2.64 12.54 -4.06
C ALA A 156 2.81 12.13 -2.59
N LEU A 157 2.47 10.90 -2.24
CA LEU A 157 2.68 10.36 -0.90
C LEU A 157 4.16 10.06 -0.61
N ASN A 158 4.91 9.65 -1.63
CA ASN A 158 6.34 9.42 -1.53
C ASN A 158 7.13 10.71 -1.27
N GLU A 159 6.60 11.89 -1.64
CA GLU A 159 7.21 13.19 -1.29
C GLU A 159 7.29 13.43 0.22
N ARG A 160 6.49 12.74 1.05
CA ARG A 160 6.65 12.78 2.52
C ARG A 160 7.87 11.99 3.00
N LEU A 161 8.31 11.02 2.22
CA LEU A 161 9.38 10.07 2.56
C LEU A 161 10.74 10.51 2.02
N ASN A 162 10.80 11.59 1.24
CA ASN A 162 12.01 12.17 0.68
C ASN A 162 12.44 13.41 1.47
#